data_AF-A0A935S4M0-F1
#
_entry.id   AF-A0A935S4M0-F1
#
_cell.length_a   1.000
_cell.length_b   1.000
_cell.length_c   1.000
_cell.angle_alpha   90.00
_cell.angle_beta   90.00
_cell.angle_gamma   90.00
#
_symmetry.space_group_name_H-M   'P 1'
#
loop_
_entity.id
_entity.type
_entity.pdbx_description
1 polymer ?
#
loop_
_entity_poly.entity_id
_entity_poly.type
_entity_poly.pdbx_seq_one_letter_code
_entity_poly.pdbx_strand_id
1 'polypeptide(L)'
;MVSAVFKDHHPFFKWYGKIFVRSLEAFKILFVQEKHSKELLHKIGYTNVEICGDTRFDRVLEIKENFVSIPELEKFKGSAKLILGGSTWPGDEDLMIESFKRLSDPSLKLVLAPHEINKSSIDDLKQKLERNDLKYCLFTEGVDEGCNVLILNIIGMLSRSYSYANTAYVGGGFNDGIHNILEPAVYFIPVAFFGTNYQNSTKPLIWLSCRLHFVFQMPRSCTSIGKKYSTIL
;
A
#
# COMPACT_ATOMS: atom_id res chain seq x y z
N MET A 1 -18.63 -1.96 -0.96
CA MET A 1 -18.91 -0.99 -2.04
C MET A 1 -17.66 -0.90 -2.89
N VAL A 2 -17.76 -1.06 -4.21
CA VAL A 2 -16.60 -1.05 -5.13
C VAL A 2 -16.74 0.18 -6.01
N SER A 3 -15.74 1.07 -6.00
CA SER A 3 -15.69 2.22 -6.91
C SER A 3 -14.99 1.81 -8.21
N ALA A 4 -15.72 1.81 -9.32
CA ALA A 4 -15.26 1.27 -10.59
C ALA A 4 -14.41 2.28 -11.40
N VAL A 5 -13.49 1.74 -12.21
CA VAL A 5 -12.73 2.50 -13.22
C VAL A 5 -13.06 1.93 -14.59
N PHE A 6 -13.49 2.79 -15.50
CA PHE A 6 -13.79 2.46 -16.89
C PHE A 6 -12.76 3.12 -17.80
N LYS A 7 -12.25 2.35 -18.76
CA LYS A 7 -11.30 2.81 -19.77
C LYS A 7 -11.85 2.56 -21.17
N ASP A 8 -11.51 3.40 -22.14
CA ASP A 8 -12.02 3.34 -23.53
C ASP A 8 -11.88 1.97 -24.22
N HIS A 9 -10.87 1.19 -23.85
CA HIS A 9 -10.64 -0.14 -24.40
C HIS A 9 -11.59 -1.22 -23.88
N HIS A 10 -12.35 -0.97 -22.80
CA HIS A 10 -13.22 -1.98 -22.21
C HIS A 10 -14.36 -2.38 -23.17
N PRO A 11 -14.83 -3.64 -23.11
CA PRO A 11 -15.90 -4.15 -23.99
C PRO A 11 -17.18 -3.32 -23.98
N PHE A 12 -17.53 -2.67 -22.87
CA PHE A 12 -18.71 -1.81 -22.72
C PHE A 12 -18.80 -0.71 -23.80
N PHE A 13 -17.65 -0.24 -24.31
CA PHE A 13 -17.56 0.89 -25.24
C PHE A 13 -17.22 0.45 -26.67
N LYS A 14 -17.27 -0.86 -26.96
CA LYS A 14 -17.03 -1.41 -28.30
C LYS A 14 -18.35 -1.73 -29.00
N TRP A 15 -18.31 -1.87 -30.32
CA TRP A 15 -19.51 -2.13 -31.14
C TRP A 15 -20.25 -3.41 -30.75
N TYR A 16 -19.53 -4.42 -30.22
CA TYR A 16 -20.08 -5.68 -29.69
C TYR A 16 -20.44 -5.62 -28.20
N GLY A 17 -20.33 -4.45 -27.56
CA GLY A 17 -20.41 -4.25 -26.12
C GLY A 17 -21.80 -4.37 -25.48
N LYS A 18 -22.87 -4.47 -26.28
CA LYS A 18 -24.27 -4.37 -25.80
C LYS A 18 -24.62 -5.35 -24.68
N ILE A 19 -24.05 -6.56 -24.72
CA ILE A 19 -24.29 -7.55 -23.65
C ILE A 19 -23.65 -7.15 -22.32
N PHE A 20 -22.52 -6.46 -22.35
CA PHE A 20 -21.84 -5.93 -21.16
C PHE A 20 -22.56 -4.69 -20.62
N VAL A 21 -23.14 -3.85 -21.49
CA VAL A 21 -23.93 -2.69 -21.03
C VAL A 21 -25.14 -3.13 -20.19
N ARG A 22 -25.79 -4.25 -20.54
CA ARG A 22 -26.92 -4.80 -19.76
C ARG A 22 -26.53 -5.18 -18.34
N SER A 23 -25.28 -5.60 -18.07
CA SER A 23 -24.88 -5.92 -16.70
C SER A 23 -24.81 -4.69 -15.80
N LEU A 24 -24.68 -3.48 -16.38
CA LEU A 24 -24.71 -2.22 -15.63
C LEU A 24 -26.11 -1.90 -15.09
N GLU A 25 -27.18 -2.42 -15.72
CA GLU A 25 -28.57 -2.23 -15.29
C GLU A 25 -28.87 -2.95 -13.96
N ALA A 26 -28.03 -3.92 -13.56
CA ALA A 26 -28.14 -4.57 -12.26
C ALA A 26 -27.84 -3.62 -11.08
N PHE A 27 -27.18 -2.49 -11.35
CA PHE A 27 -26.83 -1.50 -10.33
C PHE A 27 -27.84 -0.35 -10.32
N LYS A 28 -28.40 -0.08 -9.13
CA LYS A 28 -29.27 1.10 -8.92
C LYS A 28 -28.50 2.40 -9.08
N ILE A 29 -27.29 2.46 -8.53
CA ILE A 29 -26.32 3.55 -8.69
C ILE A 29 -24.94 2.90 -8.81
N LEU A 30 -24.18 3.29 -9.81
CA LEU A 30 -22.80 2.87 -10.01
C LEU A 30 -21.85 3.95 -9.52
N PHE A 31 -21.01 3.63 -8.56
CA PHE A 31 -19.98 4.55 -8.07
C PHE A 31 -18.70 4.40 -8.90
N VAL A 32 -18.12 5.51 -9.33
CA VAL A 32 -16.88 5.55 -10.10
C VAL A 32 -15.81 6.43 -9.44
N GLN A 33 -14.55 6.12 -9.71
CA GLN A 33 -13.42 6.82 -9.09
C GLN A 33 -13.17 8.21 -9.71
N GLU A 34 -13.41 8.34 -11.02
CA GLU A 34 -13.00 9.52 -11.77
C GLU A 34 -14.08 10.00 -12.74
N LYS A 35 -13.98 11.28 -13.10
CA LYS A 35 -14.90 11.93 -14.03
C LYS A 35 -14.88 11.28 -15.42
N HIS A 36 -13.71 10.85 -15.89
CA HIS A 36 -13.56 10.20 -17.19
C HIS A 36 -14.42 8.92 -17.28
N SER A 37 -14.41 8.09 -16.24
CA SER A 37 -15.27 6.90 -16.16
C SER A 37 -16.76 7.25 -16.23
N LYS A 38 -17.19 8.32 -15.55
CA LYS A 38 -18.57 8.83 -15.64
C LYS A 38 -18.90 9.30 -17.06
N GLU A 39 -18.00 10.03 -17.70
CA GLU A 39 -18.16 10.50 -19.08
C GLU A 39 -18.30 9.33 -20.07
N LEU A 40 -17.52 8.25 -19.91
CA LEU A 40 -17.64 7.05 -20.75
C LEU A 40 -18.98 6.34 -20.59
N LEU A 41 -19.47 6.20 -19.35
CA LEU A 41 -20.78 5.61 -19.08
C LEU A 41 -21.92 6.46 -19.65
N HIS A 42 -21.81 7.78 -19.56
CA HIS A 42 -22.77 8.69 -20.20
C HIS A 42 -22.84 8.52 -21.72
N LYS A 43 -21.71 8.28 -22.41
CA LYS A 43 -21.68 8.06 -23.87
C LYS A 43 -22.50 6.84 -24.31
N ILE A 44 -22.64 5.84 -23.45
CA ILE A 44 -23.43 4.62 -23.71
C ILE A 44 -24.85 4.69 -23.12
N GLY A 45 -25.28 5.87 -22.66
CA GLY A 45 -26.63 6.12 -22.15
C GLY A 45 -26.85 5.71 -20.68
N TYR A 46 -25.81 5.31 -19.95
CA TYR A 46 -25.93 4.96 -18.54
C TYR A 46 -25.67 6.19 -17.66
N THR A 47 -26.72 6.68 -16.99
CA THR A 47 -26.71 7.97 -16.27
C THR A 47 -26.70 7.84 -14.75
N ASN A 48 -27.03 6.66 -14.21
CA ASN A 48 -27.08 6.38 -12.77
C ASN A 48 -25.67 6.21 -12.18
N VAL A 49 -24.85 7.25 -12.29
CA VAL A 49 -23.41 7.23 -11.96
C VAL A 49 -23.05 8.38 -11.02
N GLU A 50 -22.43 8.05 -9.90
CA GLU A 50 -21.88 9.02 -8.95
C GLU A 50 -20.36 8.90 -8.83
N ILE A 51 -19.67 10.04 -8.72
CA ILE A 51 -18.22 10.08 -8.52
C ILE A 51 -17.98 10.10 -7.01
N CYS A 52 -17.43 9.01 -6.49
CA CYS A 52 -17.09 8.88 -5.05
C CYS A 52 -15.59 8.83 -4.78
N GLY A 53 -14.75 8.83 -5.81
CA GLY A 53 -13.32 8.64 -5.63
C GLY A 53 -12.97 7.18 -5.31
N ASP A 54 -11.77 6.95 -4.82
CA ASP A 54 -11.25 5.63 -4.56
C ASP A 54 -11.41 5.25 -3.08
N THR A 55 -12.23 4.23 -2.81
CA THR A 55 -12.54 3.77 -1.45
C THR A 55 -11.34 3.18 -0.71
N ARG A 56 -10.22 2.92 -1.40
CA ARG A 56 -8.96 2.52 -0.76
C ARG A 56 -8.41 3.62 0.14
N PHE A 57 -8.66 4.90 -0.17
CA PHE A 57 -8.29 6.02 0.67
C PHE A 57 -9.07 6.02 1.99
N ASP A 58 -10.38 5.79 1.93
CA ASP A 58 -11.24 5.74 3.12
C ASP A 58 -10.76 4.66 4.09
N ARG A 59 -10.36 3.49 3.55
CA ARG A 59 -9.88 2.38 4.37
C ARG A 59 -8.58 2.69 5.11
N VAL A 60 -7.60 3.29 4.43
CA VAL A 60 -6.31 3.63 5.09
C VAL A 60 -6.49 4.76 6.11
N LEU A 61 -7.42 5.69 5.87
CA LEU A 61 -7.77 6.73 6.82
C LEU A 61 -8.48 6.14 8.05
N GLU A 62 -9.43 5.24 7.86
CA GLU A 62 -10.12 4.56 8.96
C GLU A 62 -9.13 3.80 9.88
N ILE A 63 -8.15 3.11 9.30
CA ILE A 63 -7.10 2.41 10.05
C ILE A 63 -6.25 3.40 10.87
N LYS A 64 -5.94 4.57 10.30
CA LYS A 64 -5.20 5.64 10.99
C LYS A 64 -6.04 6.29 12.10
N GLU A 65 -7.32 6.54 11.86
CA GLU A 65 -8.22 7.16 12.84
C GLU A 65 -8.52 6.23 14.02
N ASN A 66 -8.64 4.92 13.75
CA ASN A 66 -8.86 3.88 14.77
C ASN A 66 -7.54 3.19 15.16
N PHE A 67 -6.45 3.94 15.20
CA PHE A 67 -5.14 3.38 15.49
C PHE A 67 -5.10 2.73 16.88
N VAL A 68 -4.66 1.48 16.90
CA VAL A 68 -4.34 0.74 18.14
C VAL A 68 -2.85 0.46 18.13
N SER A 69 -2.18 0.74 19.25
CA SER A 69 -0.75 0.50 19.39
C SER A 69 -0.39 -0.97 19.23
N ILE A 70 0.86 -1.22 18.85
CA ILE A 70 1.47 -2.54 18.68
C ILE A 70 2.68 -2.57 19.62
N PRO A 71 2.52 -3.00 20.88
CA PRO A 71 3.58 -2.97 21.88
C PRO A 71 4.85 -3.68 21.44
N GLU A 72 4.73 -4.76 20.66
CA GLU A 72 5.85 -5.50 20.11
C GLU A 72 6.68 -4.66 19.13
N LEU A 73 6.04 -3.82 18.31
CA LEU A 73 6.74 -2.91 17.39
C LEU A 73 7.35 -1.72 18.13
N GLU A 74 6.69 -1.23 19.18
CA GLU A 74 7.26 -0.19 20.05
C GLU A 74 8.51 -0.69 20.75
N LYS A 75 8.44 -1.90 21.33
CA LYS A 75 9.57 -2.58 21.95
C LYS A 75 10.67 -2.87 20.94
N PHE A 76 10.31 -3.38 19.75
CA PHE A 76 11.28 -3.67 18.70
C PHE A 76 12.01 -2.40 18.28
N LYS A 77 11.28 -1.34 17.94
CA LYS A 77 11.83 -0.08 17.46
C LYS A 77 12.68 0.60 18.53
N GLY A 78 12.19 0.73 19.76
CA GLY A 78 12.84 1.53 20.79
C GLY A 78 13.15 2.95 20.28
N SER A 79 14.41 3.37 20.40
CA SER A 79 14.91 4.65 19.87
C SER A 79 15.47 4.56 18.44
N ALA A 80 15.47 3.37 17.82
CA ALA A 80 16.02 3.16 16.49
C ALA A 80 15.11 3.76 15.40
N LYS A 81 15.73 4.07 14.25
CA LYS A 81 14.99 4.37 13.02
C LYS A 81 14.55 3.05 12.38
N LEU A 82 13.31 3.03 11.89
CA LEU A 82 12.68 1.81 11.38
C LEU A 82 12.48 1.87 9.87
N ILE A 83 13.03 0.89 9.15
CA ILE A 83 12.75 0.63 7.73
C ILE A 83 11.71 -0.49 7.67
N LEU A 84 10.60 -0.29 6.96
CA LEU A 84 9.55 -1.30 6.83
C LEU A 84 9.35 -1.71 5.38
N GLY A 85 9.68 -2.95 5.05
CA GLY A 85 9.36 -3.61 3.78
C GLY A 85 7.99 -4.25 3.85
N GLY A 86 7.01 -3.68 3.16
CA GLY A 86 5.63 -4.14 3.17
C GLY A 86 5.26 -4.90 1.91
N SER A 87 4.57 -6.03 2.09
CA SER A 87 4.13 -6.92 1.02
C SER A 87 5.30 -7.35 0.12
N THR A 88 6.43 -7.70 0.74
CA THR A 88 7.66 -8.07 0.01
C THR A 88 7.56 -9.45 -0.61
N TRP A 89 8.17 -9.61 -1.78
CA TRP A 89 8.43 -10.90 -2.41
C TRP A 89 9.89 -11.32 -2.25
N PRO A 90 10.27 -12.57 -2.58
CA PRO A 90 11.65 -13.03 -2.43
C PRO A 90 12.72 -12.09 -3.02
N GLY A 91 12.49 -11.53 -4.22
CA GLY A 91 13.43 -10.57 -4.81
C GLY A 91 13.48 -9.21 -4.10
N ASP A 92 12.36 -8.77 -3.54
CA ASP A 92 12.31 -7.55 -2.70
C ASP A 92 13.10 -7.76 -1.41
N GLU A 93 12.94 -8.92 -0.77
CA GLU A 93 13.64 -9.29 0.45
C GLU A 93 15.14 -9.32 0.24
N ASP A 94 15.62 -9.90 -0.85
CA ASP A 94 17.06 -9.98 -1.16
C ASP A 94 17.68 -8.58 -1.27
N LEU A 95 17.02 -7.69 -2.04
CA LEU A 95 17.44 -6.31 -2.20
C LEU A 95 17.45 -5.53 -0.88
N MET A 96 16.41 -5.72 -0.07
CA MET A 96 16.28 -5.05 1.22
C MET A 96 17.31 -5.54 2.25
N ILE A 97 17.51 -6.85 2.33
CA ILE A 97 18.51 -7.48 3.21
C ILE A 97 19.91 -7.00 2.83
N GLU A 98 20.25 -7.02 1.54
CA GLU A 98 21.54 -6.54 1.06
C GLU A 98 21.74 -5.05 1.36
N SER A 99 20.71 -4.23 1.11
CA SER A 99 20.76 -2.79 1.38
C SER A 99 20.93 -2.49 2.86
N PHE A 100 20.17 -3.17 3.72
CA PHE A 100 20.25 -3.03 5.18
C PHE A 100 21.63 -3.42 5.70
N LYS A 101 22.18 -4.54 5.20
CA LYS A 101 23.55 -4.98 5.51
C LYS A 101 24.58 -3.94 5.07
N ARG A 102 24.46 -3.38 3.87
CA ARG A 102 25.39 -2.34 3.35
C ARG A 102 25.36 -1.05 4.18
N LEU A 103 24.21 -0.68 4.74
CA LEU A 103 24.11 0.47 5.63
C LEU A 103 24.88 0.25 6.94
N SER A 104 24.86 -0.98 7.48
CA SER A 104 25.63 -1.36 8.69
C SER A 104 25.48 -0.40 9.88
N ASP A 105 24.32 0.27 9.99
CA ASP A 105 24.05 1.26 11.02
C ASP A 105 23.31 0.60 12.20
N PRO A 106 23.90 0.54 13.40
CA PRO A 106 23.28 -0.09 14.57
C PRO A 106 22.05 0.68 15.10
N SER A 107 21.84 1.91 14.65
CA SER A 107 20.64 2.70 14.97
C SER A 107 19.46 2.42 14.03
N LEU A 108 19.63 1.53 13.05
CA LEU A 108 18.58 1.09 12.14
C LEU A 108 18.04 -0.28 12.52
N LYS A 109 16.72 -0.43 12.39
CA LYS A 109 16.03 -1.71 12.45
C LYS A 109 15.21 -1.94 11.20
N LEU A 110 15.07 -3.20 10.83
CA LEU A 110 14.34 -3.62 9.65
C LEU A 110 13.11 -4.44 10.03
N VAL A 111 11.97 -4.13 9.41
CA VAL A 111 10.76 -4.94 9.48
C VAL A 111 10.46 -5.45 8.09
N LEU A 112 10.25 -6.76 7.94
CA LEU A 112 9.85 -7.40 6.69
C LEU A 112 8.47 -8.04 6.88
N ALA A 113 7.50 -7.59 6.08
CA ALA A 113 6.18 -8.17 5.98
C ALA A 113 6.05 -8.87 4.62
N PRO A 114 6.40 -10.17 4.54
CA PRO A 114 6.32 -10.91 3.29
C PRO A 114 4.88 -10.99 2.81
N HIS A 115 4.69 -10.98 1.49
CA HIS A 115 3.38 -11.13 0.87
C HIS A 115 2.78 -12.51 1.17
N GLU A 116 3.64 -13.54 1.27
CA GLU A 116 3.28 -14.90 1.63
C GLU A 116 3.81 -15.27 3.02
N ILE A 117 2.91 -15.72 3.89
CA ILE A 117 3.25 -16.13 5.26
C ILE A 117 3.18 -17.66 5.45
N ASN A 118 3.17 -18.42 4.36
CA ASN A 118 3.21 -19.87 4.46
C ASN A 118 4.57 -20.33 5.01
N LYS A 119 4.64 -21.56 5.53
CA LYS A 119 5.83 -22.07 6.18
C LYS A 119 7.08 -22.01 5.29
N SER A 120 6.94 -22.36 4.00
CA SER A 120 8.06 -22.35 3.06
C SER A 120 8.62 -20.94 2.88
N SER A 121 7.76 -19.94 2.61
CA SER A 121 8.19 -18.56 2.38
C SER A 121 8.85 -17.96 3.62
N ILE A 122 8.34 -18.26 4.82
CA ILE A 122 8.96 -17.82 6.07
C ILE A 122 10.31 -18.52 6.32
N ASP A 123 10.41 -19.82 6.09
CA ASP A 123 11.66 -20.58 6.28
C ASP A 123 12.73 -20.11 5.28
N ASP A 124 12.36 -19.80 4.03
CA ASP A 124 13.26 -19.22 3.03
C ASP A 124 13.78 -17.85 3.48
N LEU A 125 12.90 -16.98 3.99
CA LEU A 125 13.28 -15.67 4.52
C LEU A 125 14.22 -15.78 5.72
N LYS A 126 13.94 -16.71 6.65
CA LYS A 126 14.83 -17.01 7.79
C LYS A 126 16.22 -17.41 7.29
N GLN A 127 16.29 -18.34 6.34
CA GLN A 127 17.55 -18.80 5.78
C GLN A 127 18.34 -17.67 5.11
N LYS A 128 17.67 -16.74 4.42
CA LYS A 128 18.32 -15.55 3.84
C LYS A 128 18.93 -14.65 4.90
N LEU A 129 18.22 -14.43 6.01
CA LEU A 129 18.70 -13.61 7.12
C LEU A 129 19.90 -14.28 7.83
N GLU A 130 19.84 -15.58 8.07
CA GLU A 130 20.93 -16.37 8.66
C GLU A 130 22.19 -16.33 7.80
N ARG A 131 22.05 -16.54 6.48
CA ARG A 131 23.16 -16.44 5.51
C ARG A 131 23.79 -15.05 5.47
N ASN A 132 23.07 -14.02 5.92
CA ASN A 132 23.56 -12.64 5.97
C ASN A 132 24.02 -12.21 7.36
N ASP A 133 24.07 -13.14 8.33
CA ASP A 133 24.43 -12.89 9.74
C ASP A 133 23.51 -11.86 10.42
N LEU A 134 22.25 -11.77 9.99
CA LEU A 134 21.25 -10.86 10.56
C LEU A 134 20.40 -11.58 11.60
N LYS A 135 20.47 -11.11 12.85
CA LYS A 135 19.60 -11.58 13.93
C LYS A 135 18.16 -11.14 13.69
N TYR A 136 17.24 -12.10 13.69
CA TYR A 136 15.83 -11.87 13.41
C TYR A 136 14.91 -12.43 14.48
N CYS A 137 13.72 -11.84 14.57
CA CYS A 137 12.62 -12.29 15.42
C CYS A 137 11.37 -12.48 14.55
N LEU A 138 10.50 -13.43 14.93
CA LEU A 138 9.16 -13.56 14.35
C LEU A 138 8.14 -12.83 15.24
N PHE A 139 7.27 -12.05 14.62
CA PHE A 139 6.25 -11.29 15.36
C PHE A 139 5.40 -12.17 16.29
N THR A 140 4.99 -13.34 15.81
CA THR A 140 4.15 -14.27 16.60
C THR A 140 4.89 -14.95 17.76
N GLU A 141 6.22 -14.98 17.73
CA GLU A 141 7.06 -15.64 18.75
C GLU A 141 7.57 -14.64 19.80
N GLY A 142 7.29 -13.35 19.60
CA GLY A 142 7.71 -12.26 20.46
C GLY A 142 8.98 -11.57 19.98
N VAL A 143 9.27 -10.43 20.61
CA VAL A 143 10.39 -9.57 20.24
C VAL A 143 11.46 -9.60 21.32
N ASP A 144 12.65 -10.02 20.91
CA ASP A 144 13.90 -9.95 21.69
C ASP A 144 14.70 -8.68 21.35
N GLU A 145 15.43 -8.16 22.32
CA GLU A 145 16.23 -6.93 22.20
C GLU A 145 17.42 -7.10 21.27
N GLY A 146 17.93 -8.33 21.12
CA GLY A 146 19.07 -8.66 20.25
C GLY A 146 18.75 -8.73 18.75
N CYS A 147 17.48 -8.62 18.36
CA CYS A 147 17.04 -8.71 16.97
C CYS A 147 17.17 -7.36 16.23
N ASN A 148 17.78 -7.42 15.05
CA ASN A 148 17.89 -6.28 14.12
C ASN A 148 16.79 -6.30 13.07
N VAL A 149 16.25 -7.49 12.79
CA VAL A 149 15.19 -7.71 11.81
C VAL A 149 13.95 -8.32 12.49
N LEU A 150 12.76 -7.83 12.16
CA LEU A 150 11.49 -8.39 12.60
C LEU A 150 10.70 -8.85 11.39
N ILE A 151 10.29 -10.12 11.38
CA ILE A 151 9.43 -10.68 10.35
C ILE A 151 7.97 -10.60 10.83
N LEU A 152 7.12 -9.89 10.10
CA LEU A 152 5.67 -9.83 10.35
C LEU A 152 4.99 -11.03 9.69
N ASN A 153 4.99 -12.18 10.37
CA ASN A 153 4.40 -13.44 9.90
C ASN A 153 2.90 -13.58 10.24
N ILE A 154 2.15 -12.47 10.21
CA ILE A 154 0.71 -12.42 10.52
C ILE A 154 -0.03 -11.49 9.55
N ILE A 155 -1.25 -11.88 9.15
CA ILE A 155 -2.10 -11.09 8.26
C ILE A 155 -2.78 -9.95 9.00
N GLY A 156 -2.97 -8.81 8.33
CA GLY A 156 -3.79 -7.70 8.81
C GLY A 156 -3.07 -6.66 9.67
N MET A 157 -1.75 -6.83 9.86
CA MET A 157 -0.95 -5.92 10.69
C MET A 157 -0.17 -4.85 9.90
N LEU A 158 0.03 -5.06 8.60
CA LEU A 158 0.92 -4.23 7.78
C LEU A 158 0.54 -2.74 7.78
N SER A 159 -0.72 -2.41 7.46
CA SER A 159 -1.17 -1.03 7.32
C SER A 159 -1.02 -0.21 8.61
N ARG A 160 -1.15 -0.86 9.77
CA ARG A 160 -0.88 -0.24 11.08
C ARG A 160 0.61 -0.15 11.36
N SER A 161 1.37 -1.18 11.00
CA SER A 161 2.81 -1.25 11.25
C SER A 161 3.57 -0.10 10.57
N TYR A 162 3.06 0.42 9.46
CA TYR A 162 3.62 1.61 8.83
C TYR A 162 3.70 2.80 9.77
N SER A 163 2.77 3.03 10.69
CA SER A 163 2.83 4.19 11.60
C SER A 163 4.13 4.26 12.43
N TYR A 164 4.83 3.13 12.59
CA TYR A 164 6.10 3.04 13.30
C TYR A 164 7.33 3.33 12.43
N ALA A 165 7.18 3.25 11.11
CA ALA A 165 8.28 3.34 10.15
C ALA A 165 8.75 4.79 9.94
N ASN A 166 10.05 4.94 9.74
CA ASN A 166 10.67 6.18 9.29
C ASN A 166 10.80 6.23 7.76
N THR A 167 10.90 5.07 7.13
CA THR A 167 10.83 4.91 5.67
C THR A 167 10.22 3.55 5.35
N ALA A 168 9.52 3.48 4.23
CA ALA A 168 8.85 2.28 3.76
C ALA A 168 9.42 1.83 2.42
N TYR A 169 9.50 0.51 2.22
CA TYR A 169 9.62 -0.11 0.92
C TYR A 169 8.32 -0.85 0.64
N VAL A 170 7.72 -0.66 -0.54
CA VAL A 170 6.51 -1.39 -0.94
C VAL A 170 6.89 -2.39 -2.04
N GLY A 171 6.71 -3.67 -1.75
CA GLY A 171 7.06 -4.76 -2.66
C GLY A 171 6.12 -4.92 -3.85
N GLY A 172 6.40 -5.94 -4.65
CA GLY A 172 5.59 -6.33 -5.81
C GLY A 172 6.06 -5.76 -7.15
N GLY A 173 7.01 -4.82 -7.17
CA GLY A 173 7.47 -4.23 -8.42
C GLY A 173 8.26 -5.18 -9.32
N PHE A 174 8.82 -6.27 -8.79
CA PHE A 174 9.40 -7.36 -9.59
C PHE A 174 8.36 -8.27 -10.27
N ASN A 175 7.10 -8.21 -9.83
CA ASN A 175 6.01 -9.08 -10.26
C ASN A 175 4.94 -8.29 -11.03
N ASP A 176 3.66 -8.55 -10.74
CA ASP A 176 2.49 -8.01 -11.47
C ASP A 176 2.14 -6.54 -11.13
N GLY A 177 2.92 -5.90 -10.26
CA GLY A 177 2.75 -4.49 -9.90
C GLY A 177 3.01 -4.20 -8.43
N ILE A 178 3.27 -2.92 -8.13
CA ILE A 178 3.52 -2.45 -6.76
C ILE A 178 2.25 -2.61 -5.92
N HIS A 179 2.41 -3.10 -4.69
CA HIS A 179 1.34 -3.16 -3.70
C HIS A 179 0.91 -1.77 -3.21
N ASN A 180 0.06 -1.72 -2.17
CA ASN A 180 -0.68 -0.51 -1.81
C ASN A 180 0.19 0.61 -1.16
N ILE A 181 0.67 1.54 -2.00
CA ILE A 181 1.44 2.73 -1.57
C ILE A 181 0.63 3.68 -0.67
N LEU A 182 -0.70 3.60 -0.67
CA LEU A 182 -1.54 4.48 0.17
C LEU A 182 -1.37 4.21 1.67
N GLU A 183 -1.02 2.98 2.03
CA GLU A 183 -0.86 2.56 3.43
C GLU A 183 0.27 3.31 4.15
N PRO A 184 1.50 3.41 3.61
CA PRO A 184 2.51 4.29 4.19
C PRO A 184 2.25 5.78 3.95
N ALA A 185 1.64 6.14 2.82
CA ALA A 185 1.42 7.55 2.46
C ALA A 185 0.50 8.28 3.45
N VAL A 186 -0.51 7.60 4.02
CA VAL A 186 -1.42 8.20 5.01
C VAL A 186 -0.70 8.66 6.30
N TYR A 187 0.48 8.10 6.57
CA TYR A 187 1.35 8.47 7.70
C TYR A 187 2.48 9.43 7.30
N PHE A 188 2.48 9.93 6.06
CA PHE A 188 3.54 10.80 5.51
C PHE A 188 4.93 10.16 5.50
N ILE A 189 4.99 8.84 5.33
CA ILE A 189 6.24 8.10 5.33
C ILE A 189 6.83 8.09 3.92
N PRO A 190 8.13 8.39 3.74
CA PRO A 190 8.82 8.21 2.47
C PRO A 190 8.73 6.76 1.98
N VAL A 191 8.35 6.58 0.72
CA VAL A 191 8.17 5.25 0.12
C VAL A 191 9.19 5.02 -1.00
N ALA A 192 9.88 3.89 -0.95
CA ALA A 192 10.67 3.34 -2.05
C ALA A 192 10.00 2.07 -2.61
N PHE A 193 10.30 1.75 -3.87
CA PHE A 193 9.90 0.49 -4.52
C PHE A 193 10.84 0.24 -5.72
N PHE A 194 11.05 -1.02 -6.10
CA PHE A 194 11.90 -1.41 -7.23
C PHE A 194 11.17 -2.42 -8.15
N GLY A 195 11.48 -2.42 -9.45
CA GLY A 195 10.72 -3.16 -10.46
C GLY A 195 10.92 -2.71 -11.91
N THR A 196 10.30 -3.41 -12.85
CA THR A 196 10.25 -3.04 -14.28
C THR A 196 8.81 -2.84 -14.78
N ASN A 197 7.81 -3.33 -14.02
CA ASN A 197 6.39 -3.37 -14.37
C ASN A 197 5.56 -2.31 -13.62
N TYR A 198 5.95 -1.05 -13.70
CA TYR A 198 5.22 0.06 -13.05
C TYR A 198 4.14 0.71 -13.91
N GLN A 199 3.82 0.14 -15.08
CA GLN A 199 2.88 0.78 -16.01
C GLN A 199 1.44 0.83 -15.48
N ASN A 200 1.09 -0.04 -14.52
CA ASN A 200 -0.23 -0.09 -13.88
C ASN A 200 -0.30 0.61 -12.52
N SER A 201 0.84 0.89 -11.88
CA SER A 201 0.93 1.76 -10.71
C SER A 201 1.17 3.19 -11.19
N THR A 202 0.48 4.18 -10.65
CA THR A 202 0.58 5.55 -11.14
C THR A 202 2.00 6.13 -10.96
N LYS A 203 2.81 6.06 -12.03
CA LYS A 203 4.10 6.74 -12.30
C LYS A 203 5.35 6.29 -11.50
N PRO A 204 6.52 6.16 -12.16
CA PRO A 204 7.75 5.63 -11.58
C PRO A 204 8.56 6.70 -10.85
N LEU A 205 9.32 6.28 -9.83
CA LEU A 205 10.19 7.09 -8.96
C LEU A 205 9.49 8.20 -8.17
N ILE A 206 9.16 7.91 -6.91
CA ILE A 206 9.02 8.95 -5.89
C ILE A 206 10.13 8.74 -4.86
N TRP A 207 11.23 9.46 -5.04
CA TRP A 207 12.05 9.89 -3.91
C TRP A 207 11.22 10.92 -3.13
N LEU A 208 10.55 10.50 -2.06
CA LEU A 208 9.89 11.41 -1.11
C LEU A 208 10.93 11.90 -0.09
N SER A 209 11.99 12.58 -0.56
CA SER A 209 12.84 13.39 0.30
C SER A 209 12.56 14.87 0.07
N CYS A 210 12.28 15.55 1.18
CA CYS A 210 12.25 17.01 1.36
C CYS A 210 11.06 17.78 0.78
N ARG A 211 10.20 18.24 1.72
CA ARG A 211 9.33 19.43 1.63
C ARG A 211 8.64 19.66 0.28
N LEU A 212 7.51 19.00 0.02
CA LEU A 212 6.53 19.57 -0.89
C LEU A 212 5.15 19.03 -0.57
N HIS A 213 4.19 19.95 -0.49
CA HIS A 213 2.78 19.68 -0.38
C HIS A 213 2.35 18.64 -1.42
N PHE A 214 1.93 17.46 -0.97
CA PHE A 214 0.96 16.68 -1.71
C PHE A 214 -0.41 17.30 -1.45
N VAL A 215 -0.81 18.28 -2.28
CA VAL A 215 -2.23 18.59 -2.40
C VAL A 215 -2.84 17.45 -3.21
N PHE A 216 -3.34 16.43 -2.53
CA PHE A 216 -4.41 15.62 -3.11
C PHE A 216 -5.57 16.58 -3.36
N GLN A 217 -5.76 16.98 -4.62
CA GLN A 217 -6.91 17.79 -5.00
C GLN A 217 -8.14 16.87 -4.97
N MET A 218 -8.71 16.70 -3.77
CA MET A 218 -10.03 16.10 -3.60
C MET A 218 -11.01 16.84 -4.52
N PRO A 219 -11.73 16.17 -5.44
CA PRO A 219 -12.74 16.82 -6.25
C PRO A 219 -13.80 17.44 -5.32
N ARG A 220 -13.98 18.76 -5.43
CA ARG A 220 -14.83 19.60 -4.56
C ARG A 220 -16.34 19.27 -4.61
N SER A 221 -16.76 18.17 -5.23
CA SER A 221 -18.16 17.85 -5.50
C SER A 221 -18.85 16.98 -4.45
N CYS A 222 -18.22 16.62 -3.33
CA CYS A 222 -18.87 15.95 -2.20
C CYS A 222 -18.90 16.86 -0.96
N THR A 223 -19.90 17.74 -0.90
CA THR A 223 -20.07 18.77 0.14
C THR A 223 -20.50 18.27 1.52
N SER A 224 -20.82 16.98 1.68
CA SER A 224 -21.06 16.38 3.01
C SER A 224 -19.80 15.78 3.66
N ILE A 225 -18.84 15.31 2.84
CA ILE A 225 -17.60 14.69 3.31
C ILE A 225 -16.48 15.74 3.43
N GLY A 226 -16.36 16.67 2.47
CA GLY A 226 -15.25 17.64 2.40
C GLY A 226 -15.12 18.63 3.57
N LYS A 227 -16.17 18.83 4.40
CA LYS A 227 -16.08 19.74 5.57
C LYS A 227 -15.32 19.17 6.76
N LYS A 228 -15.11 17.85 6.82
CA LYS A 228 -14.35 17.22 7.91
C LYS A 228 -12.83 17.19 7.65
N TYR A 229 -12.41 17.38 6.39
CA TYR A 229 -11.03 17.14 5.95
C TYR A 229 -10.21 18.40 5.65
N SER A 230 -10.72 19.62 5.91
CA SER A 230 -9.89 20.84 5.80
C SER A 230 -9.13 21.19 7.07
N THR A 231 -9.29 20.42 8.15
CA THR A 231 -8.68 20.71 9.46
C THR A 231 -7.49 19.79 9.78
N ILE A 232 -7.16 18.85 8.88
CA ILE A 232 -6.04 17.89 9.03
C ILE A 232 -4.95 18.13 7.95
N LEU A 233 -5.07 19.22 7.17
CA LEU A 233 -4.05 19.69 6.22
C LEU A 233 -3.47 21.02 6.70
#